data_AF-A0A251XLD0-F1
#
_entry.id   AF-A0A251XLD0-F1
#
_cell.length_a   1.000
_cell.length_b   1.000
_cell.length_c   1.000
_cell.angle_alpha   90.00
_cell.angle_beta   90.00
_cell.angle_gamma   90.00
#
_symmetry.space_group_name_H-M   'P 1'
#
loop_
_entity.id
_entity.type
_entity.pdbx_description
1 polymer ?
#
loop_
_entity_poly.entity_id
_entity_poly.type
_entity_poly.pdbx_seq_one_letter_code
_entity_poly.pdbx_strand_id
1 'polypeptide(L)'
;MKRHNFKGVSASHGSHRNHRKPGSIGASSTPSRVFKGMRMAGRMGGERVTVLNLVVHSVDAEKGLLLVKGAVPGARGRIVFVRNAVKGK
;
A
#
# COMPACT_ATOMS: atom_id res chain seq x y z
N MET A 1 -11.78 -1.85 -4.32
CA MET A 1 -11.52 -0.45 -3.89
C MET A 1 -10.29 -0.34 -2.98
N LYS A 2 -10.33 -0.78 -1.72
CA LYS A 2 -9.26 -0.56 -0.70
C LYS A 2 -7.82 -0.83 -1.16
N ARG A 3 -7.56 -1.95 -1.86
CA ARG A 3 -6.19 -2.34 -2.28
C ARG A 3 -5.57 -1.44 -3.36
N HIS A 4 -6.40 -0.90 -4.25
CA HIS A 4 -5.94 -0.25 -5.49
C HIS A 4 -6.62 1.10 -5.76
N ASN A 5 -7.35 1.62 -4.79
CA ASN A 5 -8.07 2.90 -4.84
C ASN A 5 -9.04 3.03 -6.03
N PHE A 6 -9.69 1.93 -6.44
CA PHE A 6 -10.75 1.99 -7.46
C PHE A 6 -11.90 2.89 -7.03
N LYS A 7 -12.42 3.68 -7.97
CA LYS A 7 -13.53 4.64 -7.78
C LYS A 7 -14.88 3.96 -7.52
N GLY A 8 -15.07 2.73 -8.00
CA GLY A 8 -16.32 1.98 -7.84
C GLY A 8 -17.41 2.48 -8.77
N VAL A 9 -18.66 2.15 -8.44
CA VAL A 9 -19.86 2.51 -9.21
C VAL A 9 -20.68 3.52 -8.40
N SER A 10 -21.57 4.27 -9.06
CA SER A 10 -22.48 5.24 -8.42
C SER A 10 -23.23 4.62 -7.22
N ALA A 11 -23.54 5.44 -6.21
CA ALA A 11 -24.31 5.01 -5.04
C ALA A 11 -25.80 4.76 -5.38
N SER A 12 -26.35 5.54 -6.31
CA SER A 12 -27.76 5.57 -6.71
C SER A 12 -27.92 5.35 -8.22
N HIS A 13 -29.11 5.67 -8.76
CA HIS A 13 -29.48 5.53 -10.18
C HIS A 13 -29.37 4.09 -10.69
N GLY A 14 -29.98 3.15 -9.96
CA GLY A 14 -30.08 1.74 -10.39
C GLY A 14 -28.86 0.88 -10.04
N SER A 15 -27.82 1.44 -9.43
CA SER A 15 -26.69 0.66 -8.90
C SER A 15 -27.13 -0.25 -7.77
N HIS A 16 -27.24 -1.55 -8.05
CA HIS A 16 -27.63 -2.58 -7.10
C HIS A 16 -26.50 -3.59 -6.91
N ARG A 17 -25.98 -3.71 -5.68
CA ARG A 17 -24.95 -4.68 -5.25
C ARG A 17 -23.64 -4.64 -6.06
N ASN A 18 -23.32 -3.53 -6.72
CA ASN A 18 -22.13 -3.39 -7.55
C ASN A 18 -21.23 -2.20 -7.16
N HIS A 19 -21.60 -1.41 -6.15
CA HIS A 19 -20.95 -0.17 -5.72
C HIS A 19 -19.43 -0.27 -5.57
N ARG A 20 -18.93 -1.44 -5.11
CA ARG A 20 -17.51 -1.65 -4.79
C ARG A 20 -16.78 -2.61 -5.74
N LYS A 21 -17.41 -2.98 -6.85
CA LYS A 21 -16.81 -3.86 -7.88
C LYS A 21 -15.63 -3.16 -8.58
N PRO A 22 -14.67 -3.93 -9.12
CA PRO A 22 -13.53 -3.36 -9.85
C PRO A 22 -13.89 -2.76 -11.21
N GLY A 23 -15.09 -3.06 -11.75
CA GLY A 23 -15.45 -2.74 -13.13
C GLY A 23 -15.01 -3.83 -14.09
N SER A 24 -14.77 -3.48 -15.36
CA SER A 24 -14.24 -4.42 -16.35
C SER A 24 -12.80 -4.84 -16.00
N ILE A 25 -12.47 -6.10 -16.29
CA ILE A 25 -11.16 -6.72 -15.99
C ILE A 25 -10.45 -7.26 -17.25
N GLY A 26 -10.99 -7.00 -18.44
CA GLY A 26 -10.44 -7.49 -19.71
C GLY A 26 -11.26 -7.03 -20.91
N ALA A 27 -10.80 -7.43 -22.10
CA ALA A 27 -11.48 -7.21 -23.37
C ALA A 27 -12.14 -8.51 -23.88
N SER A 28 -13.19 -8.37 -24.70
CA SER A 28 -14.02 -9.49 -25.15
C SER A 28 -13.29 -10.44 -26.11
N SER A 29 -12.89 -9.98 -27.31
CA SER A 29 -12.54 -10.87 -28.44
C SER A 29 -11.04 -11.15 -28.61
N THR A 30 -10.20 -10.15 -28.37
CA THR A 30 -8.75 -10.30 -28.33
C THR A 30 -8.24 -9.44 -27.19
N PRO A 31 -7.62 -10.00 -26.13
CA PRO A 31 -7.12 -11.37 -25.96
C PRO A 31 -8.05 -12.37 -25.25
N SER A 32 -9.32 -12.03 -24.99
CA SER A 32 -10.32 -12.90 -24.32
C SER A 32 -9.88 -13.50 -22.97
N ARG A 33 -8.94 -12.83 -22.29
CA ARG A 33 -8.39 -13.26 -21.02
C ARG A 33 -8.00 -12.08 -20.16
N VAL A 34 -7.86 -12.33 -18.87
CA VAL A 34 -7.28 -11.36 -17.93
C VAL A 34 -5.77 -11.34 -18.11
N PHE A 35 -5.19 -10.15 -18.29
CA PHE A 35 -3.73 -10.00 -18.33
C PHE A 35 -3.10 -10.25 -16.95
N LYS A 36 -1.92 -10.86 -16.93
CA LYS A 36 -1.14 -11.02 -15.70
C LYS A 36 -0.79 -9.63 -15.15
N GLY A 37 -0.94 -9.44 -13.84
CA GLY A 37 -0.73 -8.15 -13.18
C GLY A 37 -1.96 -7.23 -13.19
N MET A 38 -3.09 -7.67 -13.76
CA MET A 38 -4.34 -6.93 -13.63
C MET A 38 -4.69 -6.70 -12.15
N ARG A 39 -5.01 -5.46 -11.81
CA ARG A 39 -5.32 -5.04 -10.44
C ARG A 39 -6.65 -5.65 -10.01
N MET A 40 -6.63 -6.49 -8.98
CA MET A 40 -7.80 -7.24 -8.50
C MET A 40 -7.84 -7.30 -6.97
N ALA A 41 -8.93 -7.86 -6.43
CA ALA A 41 -9.02 -8.17 -5.01
C ALA A 41 -7.89 -9.14 -4.59
N GLY A 42 -7.49 -9.05 -3.33
CA GLY A 42 -6.46 -9.90 -2.74
C GLY A 42 -5.91 -9.31 -1.47
N ARG A 43 -4.91 -9.99 -0.88
CA ARG A 43 -4.26 -9.55 0.36
C ARG A 43 -3.60 -8.19 0.17
N MET A 44 -3.81 -7.30 1.13
CA MET A 44 -3.17 -5.98 1.20
C MET A 44 -2.40 -5.89 2.51
N GLY A 45 -1.13 -5.49 2.44
CA GLY A 45 -0.23 -5.46 3.59
C GLY A 45 0.37 -6.84 3.91
N GLY A 46 1.26 -6.88 4.91
CA GLY A 46 2.09 -8.05 5.22
C GLY A 46 3.31 -8.20 4.31
N GLU A 47 3.52 -7.26 3.39
CA GLU A 47 4.72 -7.15 2.57
C GLU A 47 5.74 -6.23 3.25
N ARG A 48 7.03 -6.40 2.92
CA ARG A 48 8.10 -5.51 3.41
C ARG A 48 8.05 -4.19 2.65
N VAL A 49 7.83 -3.10 3.36
CA VAL A 49 7.80 -1.73 2.81
C VAL A 49 8.95 -0.92 3.41
N THR A 50 9.60 -0.11 2.58
CA THR A 50 10.65 0.82 3.01
C THR A 50 10.17 2.25 2.80
N VAL A 51 10.14 3.04 3.88
CA VAL A 51 9.95 4.49 3.80
C VAL A 51 11.33 5.13 3.72
N LEU A 52 11.58 5.86 2.64
CA LEU A 52 12.89 6.45 2.38
C LEU A 52 13.02 7.82 3.06
N ASN A 53 14.26 8.19 3.38
CA ASN A 53 14.65 9.53 3.82
C ASN A 53 13.90 10.05 5.06
N LEU A 54 13.58 9.15 6.00
CA LEU A 54 13.10 9.56 7.32
C LEU A 54 14.22 10.25 8.10
N VAL A 55 13.89 11.35 8.77
CA VAL A 55 14.85 12.13 9.55
C VAL A 55 14.99 11.52 10.94
N VAL A 56 16.22 11.22 11.35
CA VAL A 56 16.54 10.90 12.74
C VAL A 56 16.44 12.18 13.55
N HIS A 57 15.51 12.23 14.50
CA HIS A 57 15.27 13.41 15.33
C HIS A 57 16.18 13.42 16.56
N SER A 58 16.29 12.29 17.25
CA SER A 58 17.19 12.12 18.40
C SER A 58 17.59 10.66 18.59
N VAL A 59 18.68 10.45 19.31
CA VAL A 59 19.19 9.14 19.71
C VAL A 59 19.41 9.17 21.21
N ASP A 60 18.81 8.23 21.93
CA ASP A 60 19.07 8.00 23.35
C ASP A 60 19.81 6.66 23.46
N ALA A 61 21.14 6.73 23.53
CA ALA A 61 22.01 5.55 23.54
C ALA A 61 21.92 4.77 24.85
N GLU A 62 21.63 5.44 25.98
CA GLU A 62 21.48 4.80 27.29
C GLU A 62 20.24 3.92 27.34
N LYS A 63 19.12 4.38 26.77
CA LYS A 63 17.88 3.60 26.68
C LYS A 63 17.79 2.72 25.42
N GLY A 64 18.76 2.83 24.51
CA GLY A 64 18.75 2.12 23.23
C GLY A 64 17.60 2.55 22.30
N LEU A 65 17.20 3.81 22.34
CA LEU A 65 16.06 4.34 21.58
C LEU A 65 16.50 5.22 20.41
N LEU A 66 15.81 5.07 19.29
CA LEU A 66 15.97 5.90 18.09
C LEU A 66 14.66 6.62 17.78
N LEU A 67 14.66 7.95 17.84
CA LEU A 67 13.48 8.74 17.51
C LEU A 67 13.53 9.17 16.05
N VAL A 68 12.51 8.78 15.29
CA VAL A 68 12.41 9.04 13.86
C VAL A 68 11.21 9.94 13.57
N LYS A 69 11.40 11.00 12.79
CA LYS A 69 10.33 11.88 12.35
C LYS A 69 9.60 11.25 11.16
N GLY A 70 8.40 10.72 11.39
CA GLY A 70 7.51 10.22 10.34
C GLY A 70 6.88 8.87 10.67
N ALA A 71 6.27 8.26 9.66
CA ALA A 71 5.61 6.97 9.82
C ALA A 71 6.60 5.81 9.60
N VAL A 72 6.71 4.92 10.59
CA VAL A 72 7.46 3.66 10.49
C VAL A 72 6.49 2.56 10.06
N PRO A 73 6.81 1.76 9.02
CA PRO A 73 5.91 0.72 8.53
C PRO A 73 5.85 -0.46 9.50
N GLY A 74 4.64 -0.99 9.70
CA GLY A 74 4.40 -2.16 10.54
C GLY A 74 3.59 -1.83 11.81
N ALA A 75 3.19 -2.88 12.53
CA ALA A 75 2.55 -2.74 13.83
C ALA A 75 3.58 -2.47 14.93
N ARG A 76 3.13 -1.91 16.06
CA ARG A 76 3.97 -1.71 17.25
C ARG A 76 4.59 -3.03 17.71
N GLY A 77 5.86 -3.00 18.13
CA GLY A 77 6.59 -4.18 18.62
C GLY A 77 7.09 -5.14 17.54
N ARG A 78 6.95 -4.80 16.24
CA ARG A 78 7.53 -5.59 15.15
C ARG A 78 8.94 -5.12 14.82
N ILE A 79 9.75 -6.04 14.31
CA ILE A 79 11.11 -5.76 13.86
C ILE A 79 11.07 -4.81 12.66
N VAL A 80 11.94 -3.81 12.68
CA VAL A 80 12.19 -2.89 11.58
C VAL A 80 13.68 -2.86 11.25
N PHE A 81 13.99 -2.65 9.99
CA PHE A 81 15.38 -2.51 9.53
C PHE A 81 15.68 -1.04 9.29
N VAL A 82 16.70 -0.53 9.97
CA VAL A 82 17.22 0.83 9.75
C VAL A 82 18.47 0.73 8.88
N ARG A 83 18.52 1.51 7.81
CA ARG A 83 19.61 1.52 6.83
C ARG A 83 19.98 2.97 6.52
N ASN A 84 21.23 3.18 6.11
CA ASN A 84 21.66 4.49 5.62
C ASN A 84 20.85 4.90 4.38
N ALA A 85 20.53 6.19 4.29
CA ALA A 85 19.80 6.74 3.16
C ALA A 85 20.67 6.67 1.89
N VAL A 86 20.10 6.09 0.82
CA VAL A 86 20.77 5.97 -0.48
C VAL A 86 20.58 7.19 -1.36
N LYS A 87 19.60 8.05 -1.03
CA LYS A 87 19.34 9.30 -1.76
C LYS A 87 19.82 10.44 -0.87
N GLY A 88 20.74 11.25 -1.41
CA GLY A 88 21.06 12.55 -0.82
C GLY A 88 19.83 13.44 -0.79
N LYS A 89 19.85 14.43 0.11
CA LYS A 89 19.01 15.61 -0.05
C LYS A 89 19.65 16.56 -1.04
#